data_AF-A0A7J9A972-F1
#
_entry.id   AF-A0A7J9A972-F1
#
_cell.length_a   1.000
_cell.length_b   1.000
_cell.length_c   1.000
_cell.angle_alpha   90.00
_cell.angle_beta   90.00
_cell.angle_gamma   90.00
#
_symmetry.space_group_name_H-M   'P 1'
#
loop_
_entity.id
_entity.type
_entity.pdbx_description
1 polymer ?
#
loop_
_entity_poly.entity_id
_entity_poly.type
_entity_poly.pdbx_seq_one_letter_code
_entity_poly.pdbx_strand_id
1 'polypeptide(L)'
;MCHGVQHPIRGLFLRSYLAQISRDKLLDIGSDYEGDADTVMDAVEFILENFTEMNKLWVRMQLEGPGRVREKQEKERSALQELVGKNLHVLSQIEGVDLEIYKETVLPRVLEQVVNCKDDLSQYYLMDCIIQVFPDEYHLQTLEMLLAACPQVQPTVDIKTVLSRLMDRLSKYAASSADVLTEFLQVEAFTKLSNAIEKVIEVQVDMPAVGAITLYVSLLTFTLRVHPDRLDYVDQVLGACVKKLSSIPKLEDSRATKQVVALLSAPLEKYNDTVTALKISNYPRVMDHLDNGTNKVMAMVIIESIMKNNTCISTADKVEVLFELIKGLIKDLDGATDEVH
;
A
#
# COMPACT_ATOMS: atom_id res chain seq x y z
N MET A 1 1.20 -36.52 -10.41
CA MET A 1 1.57 -36.70 -11.83
C MET A 1 2.11 -35.43 -12.50
N CYS A 2 1.54 -34.24 -12.27
CA CYS A 2 2.03 -32.98 -12.86
C CYS A 2 3.49 -32.63 -12.49
N HIS A 3 3.99 -33.15 -11.36
CA HIS A 3 5.41 -33.06 -10.98
C HIS A 3 6.39 -33.61 -12.04
N GLY A 4 5.94 -34.44 -12.98
CA GLY A 4 6.79 -34.93 -14.07
C GLY A 4 7.18 -33.85 -15.09
N VAL A 5 6.45 -32.72 -15.17
CA VAL A 5 6.71 -31.64 -16.13
C VAL A 5 7.43 -30.49 -15.45
N GLN A 6 8.77 -30.54 -15.47
CA GLN A 6 9.64 -29.55 -14.80
C GLN A 6 10.05 -28.37 -15.70
N HIS A 7 9.73 -28.41 -16.99
CA HIS A 7 9.97 -27.30 -17.91
C HIS A 7 9.05 -26.12 -17.54
N PRO A 8 9.57 -24.92 -17.22
CA PRO A 8 8.78 -23.83 -16.65
C PRO A 8 7.53 -23.44 -17.44
N ILE A 9 7.68 -23.06 -18.70
CA ILE A 9 6.55 -22.61 -19.53
C ILE A 9 5.51 -23.72 -19.71
N ARG A 10 5.93 -24.92 -20.10
CA ARG A 10 5.02 -26.06 -20.30
C ARG A 10 4.31 -26.46 -19.01
N GLY A 11 5.03 -26.45 -17.89
CA GLY A 11 4.47 -26.75 -16.57
C GLY A 11 3.47 -25.69 -16.12
N LEU A 12 3.76 -24.40 -16.33
CA LEU A 12 2.84 -23.30 -16.04
C LEU A 12 1.53 -23.44 -16.83
N PHE A 13 1.60 -23.65 -18.14
CA PHE A 13 0.39 -23.82 -18.95
C PHE A 13 -0.39 -25.09 -18.58
N LEU A 14 0.29 -26.22 -18.35
CA LEU A 14 -0.36 -27.46 -17.92
C LEU A 14 -1.08 -27.30 -16.58
N ARG A 15 -0.42 -26.68 -15.59
CA ARG A 15 -0.99 -26.46 -14.26
C ARG A 15 -2.09 -25.41 -14.25
N SER A 16 -1.97 -24.37 -15.09
CA SER A 16 -3.04 -23.39 -15.28
C SER A 16 -4.27 -24.03 -15.92
N TYR A 17 -4.07 -24.90 -16.92
CA TYR A 17 -5.15 -25.62 -17.57
C TYR A 17 -5.82 -26.60 -16.61
N LEU A 18 -5.03 -27.29 -15.78
CA LEU A 18 -5.55 -28.16 -14.71
C LEU A 18 -6.46 -27.38 -13.77
N ALA A 19 -6.00 -26.24 -13.23
CA ALA A 19 -6.79 -25.41 -12.33
C ALA A 19 -8.10 -24.91 -12.97
N GLN A 20 -8.08 -24.63 -14.27
CA GLN A 20 -9.28 -24.21 -15.00
C GLN A 20 -10.29 -25.34 -15.18
N ILE A 21 -9.85 -26.54 -15.55
CA ILE A 21 -10.74 -27.70 -15.75
C ILE A 21 -11.23 -28.28 -14.43
N SER A 22 -10.42 -28.20 -13.38
CA SER A 22 -10.83 -28.65 -12.06
C SER A 22 -11.83 -27.70 -11.43
N ARG A 23 -11.92 -26.42 -11.84
CA ARG A 23 -12.77 -25.41 -11.19
C ARG A 23 -14.19 -25.89 -10.89
N ASP A 24 -14.90 -26.36 -11.92
CA ASP A 24 -16.31 -26.80 -11.78
C ASP A 24 -16.44 -28.17 -11.08
N LYS A 25 -15.32 -28.78 -10.71
CA LYS A 25 -15.20 -30.09 -10.05
C LYS A 25 -14.53 -29.99 -8.67
N LEU A 26 -13.98 -28.82 -8.32
CA LEU A 26 -13.50 -28.54 -6.98
C LEU A 26 -14.76 -28.41 -6.15
N LEU A 27 -14.83 -29.27 -5.15
CA LEU A 27 -16.05 -29.59 -4.45
C LEU A 27 -16.43 -28.39 -3.59
N ASP A 28 -17.45 -27.68 -4.06
CA ASP A 28 -18.06 -26.56 -3.35
C ASP A 28 -19.17 -27.06 -2.43
N ILE A 29 -19.55 -26.24 -1.44
CA ILE A 29 -20.70 -26.52 -0.58
C ILE A 29 -21.94 -26.69 -1.51
N GLY A 30 -22.61 -27.84 -1.45
CA GLY A 30 -23.76 -28.18 -2.30
C GLY A 30 -23.47 -28.99 -3.57
N SER A 31 -22.25 -29.51 -3.78
CA SER A 31 -21.95 -30.38 -4.94
C SER A 31 -22.51 -31.81 -4.80
N ASP A 32 -22.77 -32.49 -5.93
CA ASP A 32 -23.27 -33.88 -5.98
C ASP A 32 -22.35 -34.93 -5.31
N TYR A 33 -21.15 -34.52 -4.84
CA TYR A 33 -20.19 -35.34 -4.11
C TYR A 33 -19.98 -34.84 -2.67
N GLU A 34 -20.97 -34.16 -2.07
CA GLU A 34 -20.97 -33.80 -0.64
C GLU A 34 -20.80 -35.03 0.25
N GLY A 35 -19.58 -35.20 0.76
CA GLY A 35 -19.24 -36.15 1.81
C GLY A 35 -18.14 -35.55 2.69
N ASP A 36 -18.53 -34.95 3.80
CA ASP A 36 -17.68 -34.39 4.88
C ASP A 36 -16.86 -33.12 4.61
N ALA A 37 -16.64 -32.36 5.69
CA ALA A 37 -15.89 -31.11 5.77
C ALA A 37 -14.42 -31.22 5.29
N ASP A 38 -13.86 -32.42 5.25
CA ASP A 38 -12.53 -32.71 4.69
C ASP A 38 -12.44 -32.34 3.20
N THR A 39 -13.57 -32.31 2.51
CA THR A 39 -13.68 -32.08 1.06
C THR A 39 -13.27 -30.67 0.62
N VAL A 40 -13.65 -29.62 1.37
CA VAL A 40 -13.27 -28.24 1.04
C VAL A 40 -11.78 -28.03 1.28
N MET A 41 -11.26 -28.61 2.37
CA MET A 41 -9.85 -28.52 2.71
C MET A 41 -8.98 -29.23 1.66
N ASP A 42 -9.41 -30.38 1.14
CA ASP A 42 -8.73 -31.06 0.03
C ASP A 42 -8.65 -30.16 -1.22
N ALA A 43 -9.72 -29.43 -1.55
CA ALA A 43 -9.74 -28.49 -2.66
C ALA A 43 -8.78 -27.31 -2.43
N VAL A 44 -8.76 -26.75 -1.22
CA VAL A 44 -7.83 -25.68 -0.83
C VAL A 44 -6.38 -26.16 -0.90
N GLU A 45 -6.07 -27.33 -0.35
CA GLU A 45 -4.74 -27.93 -0.39
C GLU A 45 -4.28 -28.19 -1.82
N PHE A 46 -5.16 -28.74 -2.66
CA PHE A 46 -4.88 -28.97 -4.07
C PHE A 46 -4.49 -27.67 -4.80
N ILE A 47 -5.24 -26.58 -4.58
CA ILE A 47 -4.92 -25.30 -5.23
C ILE A 47 -3.66 -24.67 -4.65
N LEU A 48 -3.42 -24.76 -3.33
CA LEU A 48 -2.20 -24.25 -2.70
C LEU A 48 -0.94 -25.01 -3.15
N GLU A 49 -1.03 -26.33 -3.33
CA GLU A 49 0.06 -27.13 -3.91
C GLU A 49 0.31 -26.71 -5.36
N ASN A 50 -0.76 -26.53 -6.15
CA ASN A 50 -0.61 -26.08 -7.53
C ASN A 50 0.00 -24.68 -7.63
N PHE A 51 -0.45 -23.75 -6.78
CA PHE A 51 0.10 -22.40 -6.65
C PHE A 51 1.60 -22.44 -6.32
N THR A 52 1.98 -23.22 -5.31
CA THR A 52 3.37 -23.38 -4.87
C THR A 52 4.26 -23.84 -6.02
N GLU A 53 3.84 -24.88 -6.74
CA GLU A 53 4.60 -25.43 -7.86
C GLU A 53 4.64 -24.49 -9.06
N MET A 54 3.55 -23.77 -9.36
CA MET A 54 3.53 -22.75 -10.40
C MET A 54 4.46 -21.58 -10.06
N ASN A 55 4.47 -21.10 -8.82
CA ASN A 55 5.38 -20.05 -8.38
C ASN A 55 6.85 -20.49 -8.53
N LYS A 56 7.20 -21.71 -8.11
CA LYS A 56 8.56 -22.27 -8.30
C LYS A 56 8.97 -22.32 -9.77
N LEU A 57 8.08 -22.77 -10.66
CA LEU A 57 8.36 -22.81 -12.10
C LEU A 57 8.55 -21.40 -12.66
N TRP A 58 7.70 -20.45 -12.26
CA TRP A 58 7.76 -19.06 -12.71
C TRP A 58 9.03 -18.34 -12.26
N VAL A 59 9.49 -18.57 -11.03
CA VAL A 59 10.78 -18.06 -10.53
C VAL A 59 11.94 -18.73 -11.27
N ARG A 60 11.86 -20.04 -11.52
CA ARG A 60 12.90 -20.77 -12.28
C ARG A 60 13.13 -20.22 -13.69
N MET A 61 12.10 -19.63 -14.32
CA MET A 61 12.26 -18.96 -15.62
C MET A 61 13.33 -17.86 -15.61
N GLN A 62 13.60 -17.24 -14.45
CA GLN A 62 14.65 -16.23 -14.30
C GLN A 62 16.07 -16.81 -14.48
N LEU A 63 16.24 -18.09 -14.17
CA LEU A 63 17.54 -18.78 -14.14
C LEU A 63 17.85 -19.50 -15.46
N GLU A 64 16.87 -19.66 -16.35
CA GLU A 64 17.04 -20.40 -17.59
C GLU A 64 17.65 -19.52 -18.69
N GLY A 65 18.93 -19.69 -19.01
CA GLY A 65 19.55 -19.13 -20.22
C GLY A 65 20.64 -18.07 -19.96
N PRO A 66 21.43 -17.72 -20.99
CA PRO A 66 22.54 -16.77 -20.85
C PRO A 66 22.05 -15.34 -20.55
N GLY A 67 22.79 -14.61 -19.73
CA GLY A 67 22.41 -13.28 -19.20
C GLY A 67 22.03 -12.22 -20.25
N ARG A 68 22.43 -12.38 -21.51
CA ARG A 68 22.06 -11.51 -22.63
C ARG A 68 20.56 -11.53 -22.96
N VAL A 69 19.81 -12.54 -22.51
CA VAL A 69 18.38 -12.73 -22.80
C VAL A 69 17.50 -12.35 -21.60
N ARG A 70 18.08 -11.87 -20.49
CA ARG A 70 17.35 -11.55 -19.25
C ARG A 70 16.19 -10.58 -19.44
N GLU A 71 16.37 -9.50 -20.20
CA GLU A 71 15.31 -8.52 -20.44
C GLU A 71 14.11 -9.14 -21.19
N LYS A 72 14.39 -10.02 -22.17
CA LYS A 72 13.34 -10.75 -22.89
C LYS A 72 12.62 -11.74 -21.95
N GLN A 73 13.36 -12.40 -21.07
CA GLN A 73 12.82 -13.34 -20.09
C GLN A 73 11.95 -12.64 -19.06
N GLU A 74 12.33 -11.45 -18.56
CA GLU A 74 11.49 -10.67 -17.67
C GLU A 74 10.17 -10.27 -18.33
N LYS A 75 10.19 -9.88 -19.61
CA LYS A 75 8.96 -9.60 -20.38
C LYS A 75 8.08 -10.84 -20.52
N GLU A 76 8.66 -11.99 -20.84
CA GLU A 76 7.92 -13.26 -20.91
C GLU A 76 7.37 -13.67 -19.54
N ARG A 77 8.15 -13.54 -18.47
CA ARG A 77 7.71 -13.81 -17.09
C ARG A 77 6.57 -12.91 -16.68
N SER A 78 6.65 -11.62 -16.96
CA SER A 78 5.58 -10.66 -16.68
C SER A 78 4.30 -11.01 -17.45
N ALA A 79 4.40 -11.45 -18.71
CA ALA A 79 3.24 -11.90 -19.49
C ALA A 79 2.57 -13.17 -18.93
N LEU A 80 3.30 -14.00 -18.17
CA LEU A 80 2.81 -15.26 -17.60
C LEU A 80 2.38 -15.14 -16.13
N GLN A 81 2.54 -13.98 -15.48
CA GLN A 81 2.21 -13.79 -14.06
C GLN A 81 0.75 -14.14 -13.74
N GLU A 82 -0.17 -13.82 -14.66
CA GLU A 82 -1.60 -14.10 -14.50
C GLU A 82 -1.90 -15.60 -14.37
N LEU A 83 -1.09 -16.47 -14.99
CA LEU A 83 -1.25 -17.91 -14.86
C LEU A 83 -1.07 -18.36 -13.40
N VAL A 84 -0.13 -17.75 -12.67
CA VAL A 84 0.09 -18.04 -11.25
C VAL A 84 -1.03 -17.42 -10.42
N GLY A 85 -1.39 -16.16 -10.69
CA GLY A 85 -2.44 -15.43 -9.95
C GLY A 85 -3.84 -16.05 -10.07
N LYS A 86 -4.13 -16.78 -11.17
CA LYS A 86 -5.37 -17.54 -11.32
C LYS A 86 -5.62 -18.52 -10.18
N ASN A 87 -4.59 -19.08 -9.54
CA ASN A 87 -4.80 -19.95 -8.37
C ASN A 87 -5.40 -19.17 -7.19
N LEU A 88 -4.91 -17.93 -6.95
CA LEU A 88 -5.47 -17.07 -5.89
C LEU A 88 -6.91 -16.68 -6.20
N HIS A 89 -7.21 -16.41 -7.47
CA HIS A 89 -8.58 -16.13 -7.91
C HIS A 89 -9.52 -17.31 -7.74
N VAL A 90 -9.05 -18.54 -7.97
CA VAL A 90 -9.85 -19.73 -7.70
C VAL A 90 -10.06 -19.89 -6.19
N LEU A 91 -9.03 -19.68 -5.36
CA LEU A 91 -9.15 -19.74 -3.89
C LEU A 91 -10.19 -18.75 -3.34
N SER A 92 -10.29 -17.54 -3.90
CA SER A 92 -11.28 -16.56 -3.45
C SER A 92 -12.71 -16.85 -3.94
N GLN A 93 -12.88 -17.82 -4.84
CA GLN A 93 -14.17 -18.17 -5.43
C GLN A 93 -14.78 -19.44 -4.82
N ILE A 94 -14.03 -20.21 -4.03
CA ILE A 94 -14.55 -21.38 -3.34
C ILE A 94 -15.47 -20.88 -2.21
N GLU A 95 -16.77 -21.20 -2.23
CA GLU A 95 -17.72 -20.71 -1.22
C GLU A 95 -17.35 -21.20 0.19
N GLY A 96 -16.74 -22.38 0.28
CA GLY A 96 -16.22 -22.93 1.53
C GLY A 96 -14.98 -22.25 2.12
N VAL A 97 -14.34 -21.29 1.43
CA VAL A 97 -13.20 -20.53 2.00
C VAL A 97 -13.73 -19.35 2.81
N ASP A 98 -14.13 -19.63 4.04
CA ASP A 98 -14.50 -18.61 5.02
C ASP A 98 -13.28 -17.87 5.59
N LEU A 99 -13.56 -16.89 6.46
CA LEU A 99 -12.52 -16.08 7.10
C LEU A 99 -11.54 -16.93 7.94
N GLU A 100 -12.02 -17.98 8.60
CA GLU A 100 -11.19 -18.83 9.46
C GLU A 100 -10.20 -19.63 8.61
N ILE A 101 -10.67 -20.29 7.54
CA ILE A 101 -9.82 -21.03 6.60
C ILE A 101 -8.83 -20.08 5.91
N TYR A 102 -9.28 -18.88 5.54
CA TYR A 102 -8.40 -17.88 4.95
C TYR A 102 -7.26 -17.49 5.89
N LYS A 103 -7.60 -17.17 7.15
CA LYS A 103 -6.65 -16.71 8.16
C LYS A 103 -5.68 -17.80 8.61
N GLU A 104 -6.17 -19.01 8.86
CA GLU A 104 -5.38 -20.09 9.45
C GLU A 104 -4.61 -20.92 8.40
N THR A 105 -5.10 -20.96 7.16
CA THR A 105 -4.52 -21.83 6.11
C THR A 105 -4.08 -21.06 4.86
N VAL A 106 -5.01 -20.38 4.17
CA VAL A 106 -4.73 -19.83 2.83
C VAL A 106 -3.68 -18.73 2.87
N LEU A 107 -3.91 -17.67 3.65
CA LEU A 107 -3.02 -16.53 3.69
C LEU A 107 -1.60 -16.90 4.20
N PRO A 108 -1.43 -17.65 5.30
CA PRO A 108 -0.10 -18.09 5.75
C PRO A 108 0.69 -18.82 4.67
N ARG A 109 0.06 -19.79 3.99
CA ARG A 109 0.71 -20.59 2.94
C ARG A 109 1.07 -19.74 1.72
N VAL A 110 0.20 -18.81 1.32
CA VAL A 110 0.49 -17.90 0.21
C VAL A 110 1.64 -16.96 0.57
N LEU A 111 1.59 -16.32 1.74
CA LEU A 111 2.65 -15.41 2.20
C LEU A 111 3.99 -16.12 2.39
N GLU A 112 3.99 -17.37 2.85
CA GLU A 112 5.20 -18.20 2.91
C GLU A 112 5.87 -18.30 1.54
N GLN A 113 5.10 -18.58 0.48
CA GLN A 113 5.65 -18.65 -0.89
C GLN A 113 6.13 -17.30 -1.39
N VAL A 114 5.42 -16.20 -1.06
CA VAL A 114 5.83 -14.84 -1.42
C VAL A 114 7.16 -14.48 -0.76
N VAL A 115 7.28 -14.67 0.55
CA VAL A 115 8.49 -14.29 1.28
C VAL A 115 9.69 -15.15 0.88
N ASN A 116 9.48 -16.45 0.67
CA ASN A 116 10.55 -17.40 0.39
C ASN A 116 11.01 -17.43 -1.07
N CYS A 117 10.21 -16.94 -2.02
CA CYS A 117 10.62 -16.97 -3.43
C CYS A 117 11.78 -16.02 -3.76
N LYS A 118 11.97 -14.96 -2.95
CA LYS A 118 13.09 -14.01 -3.05
C LYS A 118 13.27 -13.39 -4.45
N ASP A 119 12.19 -13.29 -5.22
CA ASP A 119 12.16 -12.73 -6.58
C ASP A 119 11.25 -11.50 -6.66
N ASP A 120 11.79 -10.38 -7.15
CA ASP A 120 11.14 -9.07 -7.10
C ASP A 120 9.81 -9.01 -7.86
N LEU A 121 9.79 -9.56 -9.07
CA LEU A 121 8.59 -9.59 -9.92
C LEU A 121 7.49 -10.41 -9.25
N SER A 122 7.84 -11.59 -8.74
CA SER A 122 6.89 -12.49 -8.09
C SER A 122 6.35 -11.90 -6.80
N GLN A 123 7.22 -11.32 -5.96
CA GLN A 123 6.81 -10.70 -4.70
C GLN A 123 5.87 -9.52 -4.91
N TYR A 124 6.22 -8.61 -5.82
CA TYR A 124 5.36 -7.47 -6.16
C TYR A 124 3.99 -7.95 -6.66
N TYR A 125 3.98 -8.82 -7.66
CA TYR A 125 2.75 -9.27 -8.31
C TYR A 125 1.85 -10.04 -7.34
N LEU A 126 2.41 -10.98 -6.57
CA LEU A 126 1.61 -11.83 -5.68
C LEU A 126 1.04 -11.04 -4.51
N MET A 127 1.80 -10.11 -3.92
CA MET A 127 1.27 -9.22 -2.87
C MET A 127 0.13 -8.35 -3.40
N ASP A 128 0.29 -7.78 -4.60
CA ASP A 128 -0.76 -7.00 -5.25
C ASP A 128 -1.99 -7.85 -5.61
N CYS A 129 -1.76 -9.10 -6.04
CA CYS A 129 -2.82 -10.04 -6.38
C CYS A 129 -3.62 -10.45 -5.13
N ILE A 130 -2.98 -10.69 -3.98
CA ILE A 130 -3.67 -10.93 -2.69
C ILE A 130 -4.62 -9.77 -2.40
N ILE A 131 -4.10 -8.52 -2.49
CA ILE A 131 -4.89 -7.31 -2.21
C ILE A 131 -6.04 -7.18 -3.18
N GLN A 132 -5.91 -7.56 -4.45
CA GLN A 132 -6.98 -7.40 -5.46
C GLN A 132 -8.06 -8.48 -5.36
N VAL A 133 -7.66 -9.73 -5.08
CA VAL A 133 -8.52 -10.90 -5.26
C VAL A 133 -9.39 -11.19 -4.03
N PHE A 134 -8.85 -11.04 -2.82
CA PHE A 134 -9.58 -11.37 -1.60
C PHE A 134 -10.46 -10.21 -1.09
N PRO A 135 -11.54 -10.47 -0.34
CA PRO A 135 -12.46 -9.46 0.19
C PRO A 135 -11.84 -8.49 1.21
N ASP A 136 -12.46 -7.32 1.40
CA ASP A 136 -12.00 -6.28 2.32
C ASP A 136 -12.01 -6.72 3.79
N GLU A 137 -13.06 -7.44 4.18
CA GLU A 137 -13.21 -8.01 5.53
C GLU A 137 -12.03 -8.91 5.88
N TYR A 138 -11.60 -9.74 4.93
CA TYR A 138 -10.47 -10.66 5.13
C TYR A 138 -9.19 -9.86 5.35
N HIS A 139 -8.93 -8.85 4.51
CA HIS A 139 -7.77 -7.97 4.67
C HIS A 139 -7.75 -7.25 6.01
N LEU A 140 -8.91 -6.80 6.51
CA LEU A 140 -9.00 -6.14 7.81
C LEU A 140 -8.66 -7.12 8.94
N GLN A 141 -9.26 -8.31 8.94
CA GLN A 141 -9.08 -9.31 9.99
C GLN A 141 -7.70 -9.97 9.98
N THR A 142 -7.03 -10.02 8.82
CA THR A 142 -5.66 -10.56 8.68
C THR A 142 -4.60 -9.47 8.49
N LEU A 143 -4.94 -8.20 8.75
CA LEU A 143 -4.08 -7.05 8.46
C LEU A 143 -2.67 -7.20 9.06
N GLU A 144 -2.59 -7.68 10.30
CA GLU A 144 -1.32 -7.89 10.99
C GLU A 144 -0.40 -8.89 10.28
N MET A 145 -0.97 -10.01 9.82
CA MET A 145 -0.23 -11.06 9.12
C MET A 145 0.28 -10.56 7.76
N LEU A 146 -0.58 -9.87 7.01
CA LEU A 146 -0.23 -9.30 5.71
C LEU A 146 0.89 -8.25 5.86
N LEU A 147 0.75 -7.34 6.81
CA LEU A 147 1.75 -6.30 7.06
C LEU A 147 3.07 -6.84 7.62
N ALA A 148 3.05 -7.93 8.37
CA ALA A 148 4.26 -8.59 8.87
C ALA A 148 5.12 -9.20 7.73
N ALA A 149 4.51 -9.53 6.59
CA ALA A 149 5.23 -10.01 5.41
C ALA A 149 5.92 -8.88 4.62
N CYS A 150 5.40 -7.64 4.68
CA CYS A 150 5.90 -6.52 3.89
C CYS A 150 7.40 -6.19 4.13
N PRO A 151 7.95 -6.19 5.36
CA PRO A 151 9.39 -6.00 5.57
C PRO A 151 10.27 -7.18 5.13
N GLN A 152 9.69 -8.35 4.83
CA GLN A 152 10.44 -9.58 4.50
C GLN A 152 10.64 -9.80 3.00
N VAL A 153 9.96 -9.01 2.17
CA VAL A 153 10.18 -8.97 0.71
C VAL A 153 11.53 -8.32 0.39
N GLN A 154 12.00 -8.50 -0.85
CA GLN A 154 13.25 -7.90 -1.29
C GLN A 154 13.18 -6.37 -1.24
N PRO A 155 14.26 -5.67 -0.84
CA PRO A 155 14.26 -4.20 -0.76
C PRO A 155 13.98 -3.48 -2.07
N THR A 156 14.20 -4.15 -3.20
CA THR A 156 13.97 -3.65 -4.57
C THR A 156 12.50 -3.75 -5.01
N VAL A 157 11.67 -4.49 -4.28
CA VAL A 157 10.23 -4.60 -4.55
C VAL A 157 9.53 -3.27 -4.27
N ASP A 158 8.68 -2.83 -5.20
CA ASP A 158 7.88 -1.61 -5.09
C ASP A 158 6.71 -1.76 -4.10
N ILE A 159 7.05 -2.09 -2.85
CA ILE A 159 6.10 -2.34 -1.76
C ILE A 159 5.28 -1.10 -1.40
N LYS A 160 5.79 0.11 -1.72
CA LYS A 160 5.06 1.36 -1.52
C LYS A 160 3.72 1.33 -2.25
N THR A 161 3.69 0.77 -3.47
CA THR A 161 2.52 0.78 -4.35
C THR A 161 1.50 -0.23 -3.85
N VAL A 162 1.98 -1.41 -3.44
CA VAL A 162 1.19 -2.46 -2.78
C VAL A 162 0.50 -1.90 -1.51
N LEU A 163 1.26 -1.32 -0.59
CA LEU A 163 0.73 -0.75 0.65
C LEU A 163 -0.21 0.44 0.40
N SER A 164 0.10 1.30 -0.58
CA SER A 164 -0.78 2.41 -0.94
C SER A 164 -2.12 1.93 -1.49
N ARG A 165 -2.13 0.87 -2.30
CA ARG A 165 -3.38 0.23 -2.79
C ARG A 165 -4.18 -0.40 -1.66
N LEU A 166 -3.51 -1.10 -0.73
CA LEU A 166 -4.17 -1.65 0.46
C LEU A 166 -4.85 -0.55 1.27
N MET A 167 -4.13 0.54 1.58
CA MET A 167 -4.68 1.66 2.34
C MET A 167 -5.83 2.36 1.62
N ASP A 168 -5.74 2.60 0.32
CA ASP A 168 -6.84 3.19 -0.47
C ASP A 168 -8.07 2.27 -0.48
N ARG A 169 -7.87 0.96 -0.66
CA ARG A 169 -8.93 -0.05 -0.63
C ARG A 169 -9.62 -0.10 0.74
N LEU A 170 -8.86 -0.20 1.83
CA LEU A 170 -9.40 -0.18 3.19
C LEU A 170 -10.07 1.16 3.55
N SER A 171 -9.55 2.28 3.04
CA SER A 171 -10.17 3.60 3.21
C SER A 171 -11.57 3.65 2.59
N LYS A 172 -11.73 3.07 1.38
CA LYS A 172 -13.03 2.98 0.72
C LYS A 172 -13.97 2.04 1.47
N TYR A 173 -13.47 0.92 1.97
CA TYR A 173 -14.24 -0.03 2.77
C TYR A 173 -14.73 0.60 4.08
N ALA A 174 -13.90 1.37 4.78
CA ALA A 174 -14.30 2.08 6.00
C ALA A 174 -15.42 3.10 5.78
N ALA A 175 -15.62 3.57 4.54
CA ALA A 175 -16.72 4.48 4.19
C ALA A 175 -18.03 3.76 3.83
N SER A 176 -18.07 2.41 3.85
CA SER A 176 -19.23 1.62 3.45
C SER A 176 -20.32 1.58 4.54
N SER A 177 -19.95 1.44 5.81
CA SER A 177 -20.88 1.44 6.95
C SER A 177 -20.22 1.87 8.26
N ALA A 178 -21.04 2.27 9.24
CA ALA A 178 -20.56 2.63 10.57
C ALA A 178 -20.08 1.40 11.39
N ASP A 179 -20.65 0.23 11.13
CA ASP A 179 -20.25 -1.01 11.79
C ASP A 179 -18.83 -1.39 11.38
N VAL A 180 -18.52 -1.31 10.09
CA VAL A 180 -17.16 -1.53 9.56
C VAL A 180 -16.16 -0.56 10.20
N LEU A 181 -16.52 0.71 10.38
CA LEU A 181 -15.65 1.69 11.05
C LEU A 181 -15.30 1.26 12.49
N THR A 182 -16.23 0.61 13.18
CA THR A 182 -16.01 0.08 14.53
C THR A 182 -15.01 -1.08 14.50
N GLU A 183 -15.06 -1.94 13.49
CA GLU A 183 -14.08 -3.03 13.31
C GLU A 183 -12.66 -2.49 13.10
N PHE A 184 -12.50 -1.41 12.32
CA PHE A 184 -11.19 -0.75 12.15
C PHE A 184 -10.58 -0.28 13.47
N LEU A 185 -11.41 0.22 14.39
CA LEU A 185 -10.98 0.62 15.72
C LEU A 185 -10.60 -0.60 16.57
N GLN A 186 -11.37 -1.68 16.52
CA GLN A 186 -11.10 -2.91 17.27
C GLN A 186 -9.79 -3.59 16.84
N VAL A 187 -9.49 -3.57 15.54
CA VAL A 187 -8.26 -4.18 14.99
C VAL A 187 -7.06 -3.23 15.10
N GLU A 188 -7.25 -2.01 15.61
CA GLU A 188 -6.20 -0.97 15.72
C GLU A 188 -5.47 -0.73 14.39
N ALA A 189 -6.24 -0.65 13.29
CA ALA A 189 -5.70 -0.65 11.94
C ALA A 189 -4.67 0.46 11.69
N PHE A 190 -4.89 1.66 12.23
CA PHE A 190 -3.93 2.78 12.15
C PHE A 190 -2.57 2.40 12.75
N THR A 191 -2.55 1.88 13.98
CA THR A 191 -1.32 1.51 14.68
C THR A 191 -0.56 0.44 13.90
N LYS A 192 -1.27 -0.58 13.39
CA LYS A 192 -0.67 -1.66 12.59
C LYS A 192 -0.05 -1.13 11.30
N LEU A 193 -0.78 -0.28 10.55
CA LEU A 193 -0.29 0.34 9.32
C LEU A 193 0.89 1.28 9.56
N SER A 194 0.82 2.13 10.58
CA SER A 194 1.90 3.06 10.94
C SER A 194 3.19 2.31 11.26
N ASN A 195 3.10 1.30 12.13
CA ASN A 195 4.26 0.49 12.53
C ASN A 195 4.85 -0.29 11.34
N ALA A 196 4.00 -0.80 10.44
CA ALA A 196 4.46 -1.53 9.27
C ALA A 196 5.18 -0.61 8.27
N ILE A 197 4.66 0.60 8.03
CA ILE A 197 5.30 1.58 7.15
C ILE A 197 6.66 2.01 7.70
N GLU A 198 6.76 2.28 9.00
CA GLU A 198 8.03 2.61 9.64
C GLU A 198 9.06 1.49 9.45
N LYS A 199 8.69 0.23 9.75
CA LYS A 199 9.56 -0.94 9.54
C LYS A 199 9.97 -1.13 8.08
N VAL A 200 9.07 -0.93 7.14
CA VAL A 200 9.36 -1.06 5.70
C VAL A 200 10.37 0.00 5.26
N ILE A 201 10.20 1.26 5.71
CA ILE A 201 11.13 2.35 5.40
C ILE A 201 12.50 2.11 6.05
N GLU A 202 12.55 1.52 7.24
CA GLU A 202 13.81 1.15 7.91
C GLU A 202 14.55 0.02 7.20
N VAL A 203 13.84 -1.02 6.75
CA VAL A 203 14.44 -2.17 6.05
C VAL A 203 14.87 -1.80 4.63
N GLN A 204 14.09 -0.99 3.92
CA GLN A 204 14.42 -0.51 2.58
C GLN A 204 15.27 0.77 2.63
N VAL A 205 16.55 0.61 3.00
CA VAL A 205 17.49 1.74 3.17
C VAL A 205 17.59 2.63 1.92
N ASP A 206 17.53 2.03 0.73
CA ASP A 206 17.62 2.73 -0.55
C ASP A 206 16.26 3.28 -1.06
N MET A 207 15.21 3.23 -0.24
CA MET A 207 13.90 3.75 -0.64
C MET A 207 14.00 5.27 -0.96
N PRO A 208 13.64 5.69 -2.18
CA PRO A 208 13.64 7.11 -2.54
C PRO A 208 12.71 7.92 -1.64
N ALA A 209 13.06 9.20 -1.40
CA ALA A 209 12.25 10.12 -0.59
C ALA A 209 10.78 10.16 -1.03
N VAL A 210 10.54 10.22 -2.35
CA VAL A 210 9.18 10.17 -2.92
C VAL A 210 8.41 8.92 -2.48
N GLY A 211 9.07 7.77 -2.33
CA GLY A 211 8.42 6.54 -1.92
C GLY A 211 7.96 6.56 -0.46
N ALA A 212 8.83 7.00 0.45
CA ALA A 212 8.50 7.15 1.86
C ALA A 212 7.39 8.20 2.07
N ILE A 213 7.47 9.34 1.38
CA ILE A 213 6.45 10.40 1.50
C ILE A 213 5.11 9.92 0.93
N THR A 214 5.10 9.18 -0.19
CA THR A 214 3.87 8.57 -0.72
C THR A 214 3.21 7.62 0.28
N LEU A 215 3.98 6.81 1.01
CA LEU A 215 3.43 5.97 2.09
C LEU A 215 2.78 6.80 3.19
N TYR A 216 3.40 7.90 3.61
CA TYR A 216 2.81 8.82 4.59
C TYR A 216 1.56 9.54 4.06
N VAL A 217 1.52 9.91 2.78
CA VAL A 217 0.32 10.48 2.14
C VAL A 217 -0.83 9.47 2.17
N SER A 218 -0.56 8.22 1.80
CA SER A 218 -1.55 7.14 1.83
C SER A 218 -2.05 6.87 3.26
N LEU A 219 -1.15 6.82 4.25
CA LEU A 219 -1.50 6.63 5.66
C LEU A 219 -2.31 7.82 6.21
N LEU A 220 -1.95 9.04 5.85
CA LEU A 220 -2.68 10.24 6.26
C LEU A 220 -4.08 10.25 5.65
N THR A 221 -4.21 9.93 4.36
CA THR A 221 -5.51 9.86 3.67
C THR A 221 -6.41 8.80 4.30
N PHE A 222 -5.85 7.64 4.65
CA PHE A 222 -6.55 6.61 5.42
C PHE A 222 -7.00 7.15 6.79
N THR A 223 -6.09 7.77 7.53
CA THR A 223 -6.36 8.29 8.88
C THR A 223 -7.47 9.34 8.87
N LEU A 224 -7.44 10.29 7.92
CA LEU A 224 -8.46 11.32 7.77
C LEU A 224 -9.85 10.75 7.45
N ARG A 225 -9.91 9.54 6.91
CA ARG A 225 -11.17 8.87 6.56
C ARG A 225 -11.70 8.00 7.67
N VAL A 226 -10.83 7.20 8.30
CA VAL A 226 -11.19 6.23 9.35
C VAL A 226 -11.24 6.88 10.74
N HIS A 227 -10.42 7.89 10.99
CA HIS A 227 -10.32 8.58 12.27
C HIS A 227 -10.37 10.11 12.10
N PRO A 228 -11.49 10.67 11.59
CA PRO A 228 -11.57 12.11 11.32
C PRO A 228 -11.37 12.98 12.57
N ASP A 229 -11.71 12.50 13.76
CA ASP A 229 -11.60 13.30 14.99
C ASP A 229 -10.24 13.15 15.70
N ARG A 230 -9.36 12.26 15.22
CA ARG A 230 -8.06 11.94 15.86
C ARG A 230 -6.93 12.76 15.26
N LEU A 231 -6.86 14.02 15.67
CA LEU A 231 -5.78 14.94 15.28
C LEU A 231 -4.40 14.46 15.75
N ASP A 232 -4.34 13.67 16.82
CA ASP A 232 -3.12 13.05 17.32
C ASP A 232 -2.52 12.06 16.32
N TYR A 233 -3.35 11.27 15.64
CA TYR A 233 -2.89 10.36 14.59
C TYR A 233 -2.39 11.14 13.36
N VAL A 234 -3.08 12.21 12.98
CA VAL A 234 -2.61 13.09 11.90
C VAL A 234 -1.25 13.70 12.27
N ASP A 235 -1.10 14.23 13.48
CA ASP A 235 0.16 14.82 13.96
C ASP A 235 1.29 13.79 14.01
N GLN A 236 1.00 12.53 14.37
CA GLN A 236 1.95 11.44 14.35
C GLN A 236 2.48 11.15 12.94
N VAL A 237 1.59 11.08 11.93
CA VAL A 237 2.00 10.85 10.53
C VAL A 237 2.85 12.00 10.01
N LEU A 238 2.45 13.25 10.28
CA LEU A 238 3.26 14.42 9.92
C LEU A 238 4.61 14.42 10.65
N GLY A 239 4.65 14.05 11.93
CA GLY A 239 5.87 13.91 12.70
C GLY A 239 6.83 12.85 12.14
N ALA A 240 6.31 11.71 11.70
CA ALA A 240 7.09 10.68 11.00
C ALA A 240 7.65 11.19 9.66
N CYS A 241 6.86 11.99 8.93
CA CYS A 241 7.31 12.66 7.71
C CYS A 241 8.44 13.67 8.00
N VAL A 242 8.30 14.51 9.04
CA VAL A 242 9.36 15.46 9.46
C VAL A 242 10.65 14.72 9.77
N LYS A 243 10.60 13.61 10.53
CA LYS A 243 11.79 12.80 10.81
C LYS A 243 12.46 12.33 9.51
N LYS A 244 11.69 11.86 8.52
CA LYS A 244 12.24 11.45 7.23
C LYS A 244 12.81 12.64 6.44
N LEU A 245 12.12 13.77 6.37
CA LEU A 245 12.58 14.98 5.68
C LEU A 245 13.85 15.56 6.32
N SER A 246 13.96 15.52 7.65
CA SER A 246 15.17 15.98 8.36
C SER A 246 16.42 15.16 8.04
N SER A 247 16.26 13.91 7.59
CA SER A 247 17.38 13.09 7.13
C SER A 247 17.84 13.42 5.70
N ILE A 248 17.06 14.22 4.97
CA ILE A 248 17.32 14.59 3.58
C ILE A 248 17.88 16.03 3.55
N PRO A 249 19.13 16.26 3.10
CA PRO A 249 19.75 17.59 3.13
C PRO A 249 18.98 18.62 2.29
N LYS A 250 18.44 18.20 1.14
CA LYS A 250 17.66 19.04 0.23
C LYS A 250 16.74 18.18 -0.63
N LEU A 251 15.45 18.52 -0.66
CA LEU A 251 14.45 17.81 -1.45
C LEU A 251 14.42 18.34 -2.89
N GLU A 252 15.21 17.74 -3.79
CA GLU A 252 15.27 18.17 -5.20
C GLU A 252 14.32 17.41 -6.13
N ASP A 253 13.83 16.23 -5.73
CA ASP A 253 12.89 15.46 -6.56
C ASP A 253 11.52 16.15 -6.59
N SER A 254 11.19 16.76 -7.73
CA SER A 254 9.89 17.40 -7.97
C SER A 254 8.68 16.50 -7.67
N ARG A 255 8.82 15.18 -7.82
CA ARG A 255 7.74 14.23 -7.47
C ARG A 255 7.58 14.12 -5.96
N ALA A 256 8.69 14.09 -5.22
CA ALA A 256 8.65 14.09 -3.75
C ALA A 256 8.03 15.38 -3.23
N THR A 257 8.41 16.53 -3.79
CA THR A 257 7.82 17.83 -3.47
C THR A 257 6.31 17.86 -3.69
N LYS A 258 5.83 17.33 -4.83
CA LYS A 258 4.38 17.17 -5.08
C LYS A 258 3.69 16.29 -4.03
N GLN A 259 4.35 15.24 -3.55
CA GLN A 259 3.81 14.40 -2.48
C GLN A 259 3.76 15.13 -1.14
N VAL A 260 4.74 15.98 -0.80
CA VAL A 260 4.67 16.81 0.41
C VAL A 260 3.52 17.82 0.32
N VAL A 261 3.31 18.44 -0.84
CA VAL A 261 2.14 19.31 -1.05
C VAL A 261 0.85 18.51 -0.86
N ALA A 262 0.73 17.31 -1.46
CA ALA A 262 -0.44 16.46 -1.26
C ALA A 262 -0.67 16.08 0.21
N LEU A 263 0.42 15.80 0.95
CA LEU A 263 0.38 15.50 2.39
C LEU A 263 -0.21 16.67 3.19
N LEU A 264 0.18 17.90 2.89
CA LEU A 264 -0.29 19.10 3.59
C LEU A 264 -1.68 19.55 3.15
N SER A 265 -2.04 19.32 1.89
CA SER A 265 -3.38 19.64 1.38
C SER A 265 -4.47 18.71 1.95
N ALA A 266 -4.18 17.43 2.18
CA ALA A 266 -5.19 16.45 2.57
C ALA A 266 -5.96 16.82 3.85
N PRO A 267 -5.32 17.28 4.96
CA PRO A 267 -6.05 17.77 6.14
C PRO A 267 -6.90 19.01 5.84
N LEU A 268 -6.40 19.94 5.02
CA LEU A 268 -7.12 21.17 4.66
C LEU A 268 -8.36 20.91 3.82
N GLU A 269 -8.35 19.87 3.00
CA GLU A 269 -9.51 19.44 2.22
C GLU A 269 -10.55 18.72 3.08
N LYS A 270 -10.11 17.96 4.09
CA LYS A 270 -11.00 17.18 4.95
C LYS A 270 -11.66 18.01 6.05
N TYR A 271 -10.92 18.91 6.69
CA TYR A 271 -11.43 19.72 7.79
C TYR A 271 -12.10 20.99 7.28
N ASN A 272 -13.40 21.11 7.51
CA ASN A 272 -14.15 22.34 7.19
C ASN A 272 -13.58 23.56 7.95
N ASP A 273 -13.12 23.35 9.18
CA ASP A 273 -12.38 24.35 9.94
C ASP A 273 -10.89 24.18 9.67
N THR A 274 -10.37 24.93 8.70
CA THR A 274 -8.93 24.99 8.41
C THR A 274 -8.11 25.29 9.66
N VAL A 275 -8.67 26.02 10.63
CA VAL A 275 -7.99 26.31 11.89
C VAL A 275 -7.71 25.05 12.72
N THR A 276 -8.50 23.99 12.56
CA THR A 276 -8.25 22.71 13.22
C THR A 276 -7.00 22.03 12.64
N ALA A 277 -6.79 22.12 11.32
CA ALA A 277 -5.56 21.67 10.67
C ALA A 277 -4.35 22.52 11.10
N LEU A 278 -4.54 23.82 11.27
CA LEU A 278 -3.49 24.76 11.70
C LEU A 278 -3.02 24.55 13.16
N LYS A 279 -3.80 23.86 13.99
CA LYS A 279 -3.39 23.50 15.37
C LYS A 279 -2.42 22.32 15.44
N ILE A 280 -2.20 21.62 14.33
CA ILE A 280 -1.38 20.41 14.29
C ILE A 280 0.09 20.81 14.44
N SER A 281 0.76 20.28 15.47
CA SER A 281 2.07 20.75 15.91
C SER A 281 3.18 20.52 14.88
N ASN A 282 3.10 19.41 14.14
CA ASN A 282 4.08 19.05 13.12
C ASN A 282 3.76 19.64 11.75
N TYR A 283 2.60 20.28 11.55
CA TYR A 283 2.23 20.88 10.26
C TYR A 283 3.19 22.01 9.84
N PRO A 284 3.48 23.03 10.67
CA PRO A 284 4.47 24.05 10.34
C PRO A 284 5.87 23.45 10.12
N ARG A 285 6.24 22.43 10.89
CA ARG A 285 7.55 21.77 10.79
C ARG A 285 7.76 21.09 9.44
N VAL A 286 6.71 20.56 8.82
CA VAL A 286 6.81 20.04 7.44
C VAL A 286 7.04 21.18 6.45
N MET A 287 6.39 22.33 6.63
CA MET A 287 6.59 23.51 5.78
C MET A 287 7.99 24.11 5.88
N ASP A 288 8.63 24.02 7.06
CA ASP A 288 10.02 24.47 7.25
C ASP A 288 11.03 23.72 6.37
N HIS A 289 10.69 22.51 5.90
CA HIS A 289 11.52 21.70 5.00
C HIS A 289 11.26 21.97 3.51
N LEU A 290 10.29 22.81 3.16
CA LEU A 290 9.97 23.15 1.78
C LEU A 290 10.88 24.24 1.23
N ASP A 291 11.19 24.16 -0.07
CA ASP A 291 11.83 25.27 -0.77
C ASP A 291 10.85 26.45 -0.95
N ASN A 292 11.39 27.63 -1.25
CA ASN A 292 10.60 28.86 -1.33
C ASN A 292 9.47 28.77 -2.38
N GLY A 293 9.70 28.08 -3.51
CA GLY A 293 8.69 27.92 -4.54
C GLY A 293 7.51 27.10 -4.03
N THR A 294 7.78 25.98 -3.38
CA THR A 294 6.74 25.10 -2.81
C THR A 294 6.04 25.74 -1.62
N ASN A 295 6.75 26.49 -0.78
CA ASN A 295 6.15 27.25 0.31
C ASN A 295 5.13 28.28 -0.20
N LYS A 296 5.41 28.97 -1.32
CA LYS A 296 4.44 29.86 -1.97
C LYS A 296 3.19 29.11 -2.45
N VAL A 297 3.38 27.96 -3.11
CA VAL A 297 2.25 27.12 -3.55
C VAL A 297 1.40 26.69 -2.36
N MET A 298 2.02 26.23 -1.28
CA MET A 298 1.29 25.72 -0.12
C MET A 298 0.56 26.83 0.64
N ALA A 299 1.18 28.01 0.76
CA ALA A 299 0.53 29.19 1.33
C ALA A 299 -0.71 29.63 0.52
N MET A 300 -0.65 29.57 -0.82
CA MET A 300 -1.83 29.81 -1.66
C MET A 300 -2.95 28.80 -1.39
N VAL A 301 -2.63 27.51 -1.29
CA VAL A 301 -3.62 26.46 -0.98
C VAL A 301 -4.28 26.68 0.39
N ILE A 302 -3.52 27.12 1.40
CA ILE A 302 -4.06 27.46 2.72
C ILE A 302 -5.06 28.62 2.62
N ILE A 303 -4.71 29.69 1.91
CA ILE A 303 -5.58 30.87 1.73
C ILE A 303 -6.84 30.49 0.95
N GLU A 304 -6.71 29.76 -0.15
CA GLU A 304 -7.84 29.29 -0.96
C GLU A 304 -8.78 28.42 -0.13
N SER A 305 -8.25 27.53 0.72
CA SER A 305 -9.06 26.71 1.61
C SER A 305 -9.82 27.53 2.66
N ILE A 306 -9.16 28.51 3.30
CA ILE A 306 -9.80 29.44 4.24
C ILE A 306 -10.94 30.22 3.56
N MET A 307 -10.68 30.74 2.36
CA MET A 307 -11.66 31.49 1.59
C MET A 307 -12.86 30.62 1.17
N LYS A 308 -12.59 29.42 0.66
CA LYS A 308 -13.61 28.47 0.21
C LYS A 308 -14.57 28.06 1.34
N ASN A 309 -14.04 27.88 2.54
CA ASN A 309 -14.81 27.43 3.71
C ASN A 309 -15.39 28.58 4.54
N ASN A 310 -15.14 29.85 4.17
CA ASN A 310 -15.48 31.04 4.97
C ASN A 310 -15.01 30.92 6.44
N THR A 311 -13.83 30.35 6.65
CA THR A 311 -13.34 30.07 8.01
C THR A 311 -13.08 31.37 8.77
N CYS A 312 -13.71 31.54 9.93
CA CYS A 312 -13.53 32.72 10.77
C CYS A 312 -12.32 32.57 11.71
N ILE A 313 -11.31 33.43 11.53
CA ILE A 313 -10.13 33.49 12.39
C ILE A 313 -10.35 34.57 13.46
N SER A 314 -10.74 34.15 14.66
CA SER A 314 -11.23 35.07 15.71
C SER A 314 -10.27 35.28 16.89
N THR A 315 -9.12 34.59 16.95
CA THR A 315 -8.17 34.71 18.07
C THR A 315 -6.77 35.10 17.58
N ALA A 316 -6.03 35.87 18.40
CA ALA A 316 -4.69 36.35 18.08
C ALA A 316 -3.72 35.20 17.76
N ASP A 317 -3.72 34.14 18.57
CA ASP A 317 -2.86 32.96 18.37
C ASP A 317 -3.06 32.32 16.99
N LYS A 318 -4.32 32.27 16.51
CA LYS A 318 -4.65 31.71 15.18
C LYS A 318 -4.16 32.61 14.06
N VAL A 319 -4.22 33.92 14.26
CA VAL A 319 -3.71 34.92 13.31
C VAL A 319 -2.20 34.82 13.20
N GLU A 320 -1.49 34.65 14.33
CA GLU A 320 -0.04 34.49 14.36
C GLU A 320 0.42 33.23 13.62
N VAL A 321 -0.22 32.08 13.87
CA VAL A 321 0.06 30.83 13.16
C VAL A 321 -0.19 30.98 11.66
N LEU A 322 -1.30 31.61 11.26
CA LEU A 322 -1.56 31.87 9.84
C LEU A 322 -0.45 32.73 9.22
N PHE A 323 -0.05 33.82 9.87
CA PHE A 323 0.99 34.71 9.37
C PHE A 323 2.34 34.01 9.18
N GLU A 324 2.72 33.12 10.09
CA GLU A 324 3.95 32.33 9.92
C GLU A 324 3.85 31.39 8.70
N LEU A 325 2.69 30.79 8.45
CA LEU A 325 2.50 29.88 7.31
C LEU A 325 2.42 30.59 5.95
N ILE A 326 1.90 31.82 5.91
CA ILE A 326 1.85 32.64 4.69
C ILE A 326 3.06 33.56 4.51
N LYS A 327 4.03 33.53 5.44
CA LYS A 327 5.25 34.35 5.40
C LYS A 327 6.04 34.17 4.10
N GLY A 328 5.99 32.97 3.51
CA GLY A 328 6.59 32.67 2.22
C GLY A 328 6.00 33.44 1.03
N LEU A 329 4.76 33.94 1.14
CA LEU A 329 4.14 34.82 0.14
C LEU A 329 4.58 36.28 0.28
N ILE A 330 4.90 36.70 1.51
CA ILE A 330 5.21 38.11 1.83
C ILE A 330 6.69 38.42 1.63
N LYS A 331 7.56 37.42 1.83
CA LYS A 331 8.98 37.56 1.51
C LYS A 331 9.19 37.43 0.00
N ASP A 332 9.22 38.57 -0.69
CA ASP A 332 9.89 38.67 -1.98
C ASP A 332 11.37 38.37 -1.77
N LEU A 333 11.85 37.30 -2.40
CA LEU A 333 13.28 37.11 -2.59
C LEU A 333 13.67 37.79 -3.89
N ASP A 334 13.79 39.11 -3.83
CA ASP A 334 14.80 39.81 -4.62
C ASP A 334 16.15 39.19 -4.24
N GLY A 335 16.69 38.36 -5.13
CA GLY A 335 17.88 37.57 -4.85
C GLY A 335 18.12 36.40 -5.81
N ALA A 336 17.42 36.33 -6.95
CA ALA A 336 18.06 35.82 -8.13
C ALA A 336 19.04 36.90 -8.57
N THR A 337 20.28 36.82 -8.10
CA THR A 337 21.38 37.54 -8.73
C THR A 337 21.37 37.17 -10.21
N ASP A 338 21.09 38.17 -11.03
CA ASP A 338 21.54 38.25 -12.40
C ASP A 338 23.05 37.92 -12.43
N GLU A 339 23.41 36.66 -12.61
CA GLU A 339 24.69 36.32 -13.22
C GLU A 339 24.51 36.42 -14.74
N VAL A 340 24.40 37.67 -15.19
CA VAL A 340 24.90 38.06 -16.50
C VAL A 340 26.42 38.15 -16.34
N HIS A 341 27.15 37.16 -16.82
CA HIS A 341 28.37 37.34 -17.62
C HIS A 341 28.80 36.07 -18.34
#